data_AF-A0A3D8J8A4-F1
#
_entry.id   AF-A0A3D8J8A4-F1
#
_cell.length_a   1.000
_cell.length_b   1.000
_cell.length_c   1.000
_cell.angle_alpha   90.00
_cell.angle_beta   90.00
_cell.angle_gamma   90.00
#
_symmetry.space_group_name_H-M   'P 1'
#
loop_
_entity.id
_entity.type
_entity.pdbx_description
1 polymer ?
#
loop_
_entity_poly.entity_id
_entity_poly.type
_entity_poly.pdbx_seq_one_letter_code
_entity_poly.pdbx_strand_id
1 'polypeptide(L)'
;MKLYLDVFSFDSRIDFQNGYIRVEIHCNVESTLKDIFRKIPQKLFGYQEFGVDMDFVHCRINGIAILEDIAVGQLVEKFGVSWIIEPLSKRYVKKDLLLDLDLAFQKYQGFFYMANFIYPTEREELKKYLLMNFIATCYEEEYYGDGFLLYIKWLMGRHPMQATNLLRFISHRENGIFSHVPVANLIFPENPLIDDEIQSLQSQLINSSRCPVHKGEWVFLGKQLDMNYGFQCVNKIQIDENAISRCPIFSGNMGTIDMQEILAKNHVQ
;
A
#
# COMPACT_ATOMS: atom_id res chain seq x y z
N MET A 1 -28.28 -18.09 -2.91
CA MET A 1 -27.44 -17.60 -4.03
C MET A 1 -26.31 -18.58 -4.29
N LYS A 2 -25.81 -18.66 -5.52
CA LYS A 2 -24.65 -19.48 -5.90
C LYS A 2 -23.46 -18.56 -6.22
N LEU A 3 -22.29 -18.91 -5.70
CA LEU A 3 -21.00 -18.28 -6.03
C LEU A 3 -20.11 -19.29 -6.74
N TYR A 4 -19.36 -18.79 -7.73
CA TYR A 4 -18.37 -19.56 -8.49
C TYR A 4 -16.99 -19.04 -8.13
N LEU A 5 -16.19 -19.88 -7.48
CA LEU A 5 -14.90 -19.49 -6.94
C LEU A 5 -13.79 -20.20 -7.69
N ASP A 6 -12.81 -19.44 -8.18
CA ASP A 6 -11.50 -19.94 -8.58
C ASP A 6 -10.51 -19.59 -7.46
N VAL A 7 -10.23 -20.57 -6.59
CA VAL A 7 -9.44 -20.35 -5.37
C VAL A 7 -7.99 -20.74 -5.62
N PHE A 8 -7.06 -19.82 -5.37
CA PHE A 8 -5.63 -20.09 -5.44
C PHE A 8 -5.24 -21.24 -4.51
N SER A 9 -4.46 -22.19 -5.04
CA SER A 9 -3.96 -23.37 -4.33
C SER A 9 -2.46 -23.46 -4.50
N PHE A 10 -1.75 -23.56 -3.38
CA PHE A 10 -0.30 -23.74 -3.34
C PHE A 10 0.15 -24.08 -1.92
N ASP A 11 1.01 -25.07 -1.77
CA ASP A 11 1.66 -25.42 -0.51
C ASP A 11 3.17 -25.36 -0.66
N SER A 12 3.82 -24.43 0.05
CA SER A 12 5.27 -24.18 -0.08
C SER A 12 6.14 -25.37 0.33
N ARG A 13 5.56 -26.38 0.98
CA ARG A 13 6.27 -27.60 1.42
C ARG A 13 6.37 -28.65 0.32
N ILE A 14 5.45 -28.65 -0.65
CA ILE A 14 5.29 -29.76 -1.60
C ILE A 14 5.10 -29.33 -3.05
N ASP A 15 4.50 -28.16 -3.30
CA ASP A 15 4.08 -27.78 -4.64
C ASP A 15 5.20 -27.08 -5.40
N PHE A 16 5.44 -27.53 -6.63
CA PHE A 16 6.39 -26.89 -7.55
C PHE A 16 5.77 -25.71 -8.32
N GLN A 17 4.46 -25.72 -8.51
CA GLN A 17 3.70 -24.70 -9.23
C GLN A 17 2.37 -24.46 -8.55
N ASN A 18 1.87 -23.23 -8.61
CA ASN A 18 0.55 -22.89 -8.12
C ASN A 18 -0.55 -23.23 -9.15
N GLY A 19 -1.79 -23.29 -8.67
CA GLY A 19 -2.96 -23.51 -9.50
C GLY A 19 -4.22 -22.89 -8.91
N TYR A 20 -5.36 -23.20 -9.51
CA TYR A 20 -6.67 -22.77 -9.03
C TYR A 20 -7.62 -23.96 -8.91
N ILE A 21 -8.36 -24.00 -7.82
CA ILE A 21 -9.42 -24.97 -7.56
C ILE A 21 -10.76 -24.28 -7.77
N ARG A 22 -11.57 -24.86 -8.65
CA ARG A 22 -12.93 -24.37 -8.92
C ARG A 22 -13.91 -24.93 -7.90
N VAL A 23 -14.65 -24.07 -7.23
CA VAL A 23 -15.66 -24.44 -6.22
C VAL A 23 -16.95 -23.69 -6.46
N GLU A 24 -18.08 -24.40 -6.39
CA GLU A 24 -19.42 -23.78 -6.35
C GLU A 24 -19.92 -23.77 -4.90
N ILE A 25 -20.26 -22.60 -4.37
CA ILE A 25 -20.73 -22.44 -2.99
C ILE A 25 -22.14 -21.84 -2.95
N HIS A 26 -23.01 -22.48 -2.18
CA HIS A 26 -24.34 -21.97 -1.87
C HIS A 26 -24.30 -21.10 -0.60
N CYS A 27 -24.74 -19.86 -0.72
CA CYS A 27 -24.71 -18.88 0.36
C CYS A 27 -25.94 -17.95 0.38
N ASN A 28 -26.12 -17.28 1.51
CA ASN A 28 -27.06 -16.17 1.67
C ASN A 28 -26.31 -14.85 1.51
N VAL A 29 -27.02 -13.77 1.17
CA VAL A 29 -26.46 -12.41 1.12
C VAL A 29 -25.93 -11.94 2.49
N GLU A 30 -26.53 -12.44 3.57
CA GLU A 30 -26.10 -12.21 4.97
C GLU A 30 -24.89 -13.05 5.39
N SER A 31 -24.44 -14.00 4.56
CA SER A 31 -23.20 -14.73 4.85
C SER A 31 -22.01 -13.79 4.78
N THR A 32 -20.97 -14.07 5.55
CA THR A 32 -19.71 -13.31 5.52
C THR A 32 -18.66 -14.00 4.63
N LEU A 33 -17.59 -13.30 4.28
CA LEU A 33 -16.45 -13.88 3.56
C LEU A 33 -15.85 -15.05 4.35
N LYS A 34 -15.75 -14.91 5.67
CA LYS A 34 -15.34 -15.99 6.57
C LYS A 34 -16.23 -17.23 6.48
N ASP A 35 -17.54 -17.05 6.34
CA ASP A 35 -18.48 -18.17 6.13
C ASP A 35 -18.29 -18.86 4.77
N ILE A 36 -17.91 -18.11 3.74
CA ILE A 36 -17.54 -18.67 2.43
C ILE A 36 -16.28 -19.53 2.58
N PHE A 37 -15.25 -19.04 3.27
CA PHE A 37 -14.02 -19.81 3.50
C PHE A 37 -14.27 -21.11 4.27
N ARG A 38 -15.14 -21.11 5.29
CA ARG A 38 -15.53 -22.35 6.00
C ARG A 38 -16.22 -23.38 5.12
N LYS A 39 -16.91 -22.94 4.07
CA LYS A 39 -17.64 -23.83 3.15
C LYS A 39 -16.76 -24.38 2.03
N ILE A 40 -15.54 -23.87 1.85
CA ILE A 40 -14.60 -24.40 0.88
C ILE A 40 -14.21 -25.84 1.27
N PRO A 41 -14.39 -26.85 0.39
CA PRO A 41 -14.08 -28.23 0.73
C PRO A 41 -12.57 -28.46 0.90
N GLN A 42 -12.13 -28.61 2.14
CA GLN A 42 -10.71 -28.78 2.50
C GLN A 42 -10.01 -29.95 1.77
N LYS A 43 -10.76 -31.02 1.48
CA LYS A 43 -10.27 -32.21 0.76
C LYS A 43 -9.73 -31.93 -0.66
N LEU A 44 -10.01 -30.75 -1.21
CA LEU A 44 -9.53 -30.35 -2.53
C LEU A 44 -8.09 -29.80 -2.48
N PHE A 45 -7.58 -29.47 -1.29
CA PHE A 45 -6.29 -28.81 -1.08
C PHE A 45 -5.22 -29.78 -0.57
N GLY A 46 -3.96 -29.36 -0.67
CA GLY A 46 -2.80 -30.11 -0.18
C GLY A 46 -2.96 -30.49 1.29
N TYR A 47 -2.63 -31.74 1.62
CA TYR A 47 -2.84 -32.33 2.96
C TYR A 47 -4.29 -32.26 3.48
N GLN A 48 -5.29 -32.12 2.60
CA GLN A 48 -6.72 -32.06 2.94
C GLN A 48 -7.06 -30.92 3.91
N GLU A 49 -6.33 -29.80 3.81
CA GLU A 49 -6.51 -28.63 4.66
C GLU A 49 -6.39 -27.40 3.79
N PHE A 50 -7.33 -26.46 3.93
CA PHE A 50 -7.30 -25.17 3.25
C PHE A 50 -6.59 -24.13 4.11
N GLY A 51 -5.50 -23.57 3.61
CA GLY A 51 -4.71 -22.56 4.32
C GLY A 51 -5.36 -21.18 4.26
N VAL A 52 -5.93 -20.73 5.37
CA VAL A 52 -6.52 -19.39 5.49
C VAL A 52 -6.45 -18.90 6.94
N ASP A 53 -6.23 -17.60 7.13
CA ASP A 53 -6.33 -16.97 8.45
C ASP A 53 -7.80 -16.66 8.75
N MET A 54 -8.34 -17.36 9.73
CA MET A 54 -9.73 -17.17 10.17
C MET A 54 -9.86 -16.10 11.25
N ASP A 55 -8.78 -15.72 11.94
CA ASP A 55 -8.83 -14.70 12.99
C ASP A 55 -8.75 -13.30 12.37
N PHE A 56 -7.94 -13.15 11.31
CA PHE A 56 -7.84 -11.93 10.52
C PHE A 56 -8.04 -12.23 9.03
N VAL A 57 -9.27 -12.04 8.55
CA VAL A 57 -9.66 -12.32 7.16
C VAL A 57 -8.93 -11.37 6.21
N HIS A 58 -8.09 -11.94 5.33
CA HIS A 58 -7.42 -11.17 4.29
C HIS A 58 -7.21 -12.00 3.01
N CYS A 59 -7.48 -11.40 1.86
CA CYS A 59 -7.25 -12.01 0.55
C CYS A 59 -7.34 -10.94 -0.56
N ARG A 60 -7.24 -11.38 -1.82
CA ARG A 60 -7.71 -10.63 -2.97
C ARG A 60 -8.91 -11.31 -3.59
N ILE A 61 -9.87 -10.51 -4.02
CA ILE A 61 -10.98 -10.94 -4.87
C ILE A 61 -10.89 -10.15 -6.17
N ASN A 62 -10.72 -10.86 -7.29
CA ASN A 62 -10.58 -10.26 -8.63
C ASN A 62 -9.51 -9.15 -8.68
N GLY A 63 -8.38 -9.36 -8.00
CA GLY A 63 -7.25 -8.43 -7.92
C GLY A 63 -7.35 -7.35 -6.83
N ILE A 64 -8.52 -7.13 -6.23
CA ILE A 64 -8.73 -6.11 -5.18
C ILE A 64 -8.52 -6.72 -3.80
N ALA A 65 -7.75 -6.05 -2.94
CA ALA A 65 -7.45 -6.50 -1.58
C ALA A 65 -8.67 -6.36 -0.67
N ILE A 66 -8.93 -7.39 0.12
CA ILE A 66 -9.91 -7.45 1.20
C ILE A 66 -9.13 -7.70 2.50
N LEU A 67 -9.34 -6.86 3.50
CA LEU A 67 -8.60 -6.89 4.77
C LEU A 67 -9.52 -7.00 6.00
N GLU A 68 -10.80 -7.29 5.76
CA GLU A 68 -11.81 -7.45 6.81
C GLU A 68 -12.89 -8.47 6.39
N ASP A 69 -13.73 -8.88 7.35
CA ASP A 69 -14.79 -9.85 7.12
C ASP A 69 -16.06 -9.17 6.59
N ILE A 70 -16.21 -9.15 5.27
CA ILE A 70 -17.27 -8.42 4.56
C ILE A 70 -18.48 -9.33 4.28
N ALA A 71 -19.67 -8.76 4.31
CA ALA A 71 -20.89 -9.45 3.89
C ALA A 71 -20.85 -9.80 2.39
N VAL A 72 -21.25 -11.04 2.07
CA VAL A 72 -21.29 -11.58 0.71
C VAL A 72 -22.18 -10.73 -0.20
N GLY A 73 -23.28 -10.17 0.32
CA GLY A 73 -24.13 -9.25 -0.45
C GLY A 73 -23.35 -8.06 -1.04
N GLN A 74 -22.50 -7.43 -0.23
CA GLN A 74 -21.66 -6.29 -0.66
C GLN A 74 -20.57 -6.73 -1.64
N LEU A 75 -19.95 -7.89 -1.39
CA LEU A 75 -18.96 -8.45 -2.30
C LEU A 75 -19.57 -8.79 -3.66
N VAL A 76 -20.80 -9.32 -3.70
CA VAL A 76 -21.50 -9.62 -4.94
C VAL A 76 -21.89 -8.35 -5.69
N GLU A 77 -22.29 -7.29 -4.99
CA GLU A 77 -22.55 -5.99 -5.60
C GLU A 77 -21.31 -5.42 -6.31
N LYS A 78 -20.12 -5.54 -5.70
CA LYS A 78 -18.86 -5.05 -6.28
C LYS A 78 -18.27 -5.97 -7.35
N PHE A 79 -18.25 -7.28 -7.11
CA PHE A 79 -17.46 -8.25 -7.89
C PHE A 79 -18.32 -9.23 -8.72
N GLY A 80 -19.64 -9.21 -8.58
CA GLY A 80 -20.53 -10.21 -9.16
C GLY A 80 -20.46 -11.56 -8.42
N VAL A 81 -20.92 -12.64 -9.06
CA VAL A 81 -20.99 -13.98 -8.45
C VAL A 81 -19.79 -14.88 -8.77
N SER A 82 -18.86 -14.40 -9.60
CA SER A 82 -17.67 -15.14 -10.02
C SER A 82 -16.42 -14.49 -9.45
N TRP A 83 -15.74 -15.18 -8.53
CA TRP A 83 -14.62 -14.66 -7.77
C TRP A 83 -13.35 -15.47 -8.04
N ILE A 84 -12.29 -14.79 -8.42
CA ILE A 84 -10.92 -15.31 -8.35
C ILE A 84 -10.38 -14.88 -7.00
N ILE A 85 -10.10 -15.85 -6.13
CA ILE A 85 -9.62 -15.61 -4.77
C ILE A 85 -8.13 -15.93 -4.70
N GLU A 86 -7.32 -14.94 -4.36
CA GLU A 86 -5.87 -15.04 -4.28
C GLU A 86 -5.35 -14.58 -2.91
N PRO A 87 -4.17 -15.05 -2.48
CA PRO A 87 -3.47 -14.42 -1.35
C PRO A 87 -3.11 -12.98 -1.69
N LEU A 88 -2.90 -12.13 -0.67
CA LEU A 88 -2.44 -10.75 -0.91
C LEU A 88 -1.10 -10.70 -1.64
N SER A 89 -0.21 -11.64 -1.34
CA SER A 89 1.09 -11.79 -1.99
C SER A 89 1.41 -13.25 -2.28
N LYS A 90 1.56 -13.60 -3.56
CA LYS A 90 1.98 -14.94 -4.01
C LYS A 90 3.40 -15.32 -3.56
N ARG A 91 4.25 -14.32 -3.35
CA ARG A 91 5.65 -14.50 -2.93
C ARG A 91 5.76 -15.03 -1.50
N TYR A 92 4.88 -14.56 -0.62
CA TYR A 92 4.91 -14.90 0.80
C TYR A 92 3.85 -15.93 1.16
N VAL A 93 3.36 -16.73 0.19
CA VAL A 93 2.40 -17.78 0.51
C VAL A 93 3.08 -18.89 1.28
N LYS A 94 2.51 -19.21 2.44
CA LYS A 94 2.80 -20.43 3.18
C LYS A 94 1.94 -21.58 2.67
N LYS A 95 0.63 -21.34 2.60
CA LYS A 95 -0.35 -22.34 2.15
C LYS A 95 -1.63 -21.66 1.67
N ASP A 96 -2.02 -21.86 0.42
CA ASP A 96 -3.21 -21.32 -0.22
C ASP A 96 -3.33 -19.79 -0.05
N LEU A 97 -4.23 -19.33 0.83
CA LEU A 97 -4.40 -17.91 1.14
C LEU A 97 -3.57 -17.46 2.35
N LEU A 98 -3.04 -18.39 3.14
CA LEU A 98 -2.24 -18.12 4.33
C LEU A 98 -0.83 -17.64 3.96
N LEU A 99 -0.45 -16.49 4.51
CA LEU A 99 0.86 -15.88 4.31
C LEU A 99 1.87 -16.28 5.39
N ASP A 100 3.15 -16.31 5.02
CA ASP A 100 4.29 -16.38 5.93
C ASP A 100 4.74 -14.95 6.29
N LEU A 101 4.07 -14.37 7.30
CA LEU A 101 4.41 -13.02 7.78
C LEU A 101 5.75 -12.99 8.52
N ASP A 102 6.21 -14.10 9.08
CA ASP A 102 7.53 -14.18 9.70
C ASP A 102 8.63 -14.08 8.63
N LEU A 103 8.44 -14.70 7.47
CA LEU A 103 9.34 -14.53 6.32
C LEU A 103 9.32 -13.08 5.80
N ALA A 104 8.15 -12.47 5.67
CA ALA A 104 8.04 -11.05 5.28
C ALA A 104 8.73 -10.12 6.30
N PHE A 105 8.58 -10.41 7.58
CA PHE A 105 9.20 -9.67 8.67
C PHE A 105 10.73 -9.71 8.64
N GLN A 106 11.33 -10.80 8.16
CA GLN A 106 12.79 -10.93 8.07
C GLN A 106 13.45 -9.86 7.19
N LYS A 107 12.73 -9.28 6.23
CA LYS A 107 13.21 -8.15 5.41
C LYS A 107 13.68 -6.96 6.25
N TYR A 108 13.11 -6.77 7.44
CA TYR A 108 13.34 -5.58 8.28
C TYR A 108 14.37 -5.80 9.40
N GLN A 109 15.05 -6.95 9.44
CA GLN A 109 16.04 -7.26 10.48
C GLN A 109 17.19 -6.25 10.50
N GLY A 110 17.68 -5.82 9.34
CA GLY A 110 18.73 -4.81 9.24
C GLY A 110 18.33 -3.46 9.84
N PHE A 111 17.08 -3.04 9.67
CA PHE A 111 16.54 -1.85 10.32
C PHE A 111 16.56 -1.98 11.85
N PHE A 112 16.06 -3.11 12.38
CA PHE A 112 16.03 -3.34 13.83
C PHE A 112 17.41 -3.46 14.46
N TYR A 113 18.40 -3.96 13.71
CA TYR A 113 19.79 -3.98 14.16
C TYR A 113 20.33 -2.55 14.38
N MET A 114 20.00 -1.62 13.48
CA MET A 114 20.43 -0.22 13.58
C MET A 114 19.60 0.58 14.61
N ALA A 115 18.31 0.28 14.75
CA ALA A 115 17.37 0.98 15.63
C ALA A 115 17.28 0.32 17.01
N ASN A 116 18.40 0.25 17.74
CA ASN A 116 18.53 -0.41 19.05
C ASN A 116 17.67 0.20 20.18
N PHE A 117 17.04 1.35 19.95
CA PHE A 117 16.11 2.00 20.88
C PHE A 117 14.70 1.39 20.85
N ILE A 118 14.38 0.58 19.84
CA ILE A 118 13.06 -0.05 19.68
C ILE A 118 12.95 -1.24 20.63
N TYR A 119 11.91 -1.26 21.45
CA TYR A 119 11.67 -2.38 22.36
C TYR A 119 11.20 -3.65 21.62
N PRO A 120 11.46 -4.86 22.14
CA PRO A 120 11.02 -6.10 21.48
C PRO A 120 9.51 -6.15 21.19
N THR A 121 8.67 -5.60 22.06
CA THR A 121 7.22 -5.52 21.86
C THR A 121 6.84 -4.57 20.72
N GLU A 122 7.55 -3.45 20.59
CA GLU A 122 7.35 -2.49 19.50
C GLU A 122 7.85 -3.03 18.17
N ARG A 123 8.86 -3.89 18.20
CA ARG A 123 9.35 -4.61 17.04
C ARG A 123 8.31 -5.59 16.51
N GLU A 124 7.68 -6.39 17.37
CA GLU A 124 6.63 -7.33 16.96
C GLU A 124 5.38 -6.61 16.41
N GLU A 125 5.15 -5.36 16.82
CA GLU A 125 4.03 -4.55 16.34
C GLU A 125 4.04 -4.38 14.81
N LEU A 126 5.21 -4.41 14.16
CA LEU A 126 5.33 -4.32 12.70
C LEU A 126 4.47 -5.40 11.99
N LYS A 127 4.30 -6.58 12.58
CA LYS A 127 3.51 -7.67 11.96
C LYS A 127 2.07 -7.26 11.65
N LYS A 128 1.49 -6.35 12.44
CA LYS A 128 0.14 -5.81 12.22
C LYS A 128 0.02 -4.94 10.98
N TYR A 129 1.14 -4.41 10.50
CA TYR A 129 1.17 -3.54 9.32
C TYR A 129 1.60 -4.28 8.04
N LEU A 130 2.24 -5.45 8.15
CA LEU A 130 2.85 -6.12 6.99
C LEU A 130 1.89 -6.40 5.85
N LEU A 131 0.62 -6.71 6.14
CA LEU A 131 -0.38 -6.97 5.11
C LEU A 131 -0.59 -5.76 4.18
N MET A 132 -0.41 -4.55 4.69
CA MET A 132 -0.54 -3.31 3.91
C MET A 132 0.55 -3.18 2.84
N ASN A 133 1.72 -3.79 3.04
CA ASN A 133 2.78 -3.84 2.02
C ASN A 133 2.34 -4.57 0.75
N PHE A 134 1.31 -5.41 0.87
CA PHE A 134 0.87 -6.30 -0.19
C PHE A 134 -0.42 -5.82 -0.84
N ILE A 135 -0.83 -4.57 -0.67
CA ILE A 135 -2.05 -4.04 -1.30
C ILE A 135 -1.79 -3.68 -2.77
N ALA A 136 -0.71 -2.94 -3.06
CA ALA A 136 -0.26 -2.77 -4.43
C ALA A 136 0.62 -3.95 -4.85
N THR A 137 0.51 -4.36 -6.12
CA THR A 137 1.30 -5.47 -6.69
C THR A 137 2.44 -5.01 -7.58
N CYS A 138 2.54 -3.70 -7.84
CA CYS A 138 3.48 -3.11 -8.78
C CYS A 138 4.81 -2.64 -8.15
N TYR A 139 4.97 -2.81 -6.83
CA TYR A 139 6.18 -2.36 -6.16
C TYR A 139 7.39 -3.24 -6.51
N GLU A 140 8.55 -2.59 -6.63
CA GLU A 140 9.85 -3.25 -6.69
C GLU A 140 10.18 -3.93 -5.35
N GLU A 141 11.03 -4.94 -5.39
CA GLU A 141 11.38 -5.74 -4.22
C GLU A 141 12.06 -4.91 -3.13
N GLU A 142 12.83 -3.91 -3.54
CA GLU A 142 13.65 -3.06 -2.70
C GLU A 142 12.78 -2.06 -1.90
N TYR A 143 11.59 -1.71 -2.40
CA TYR A 143 10.68 -0.76 -1.75
C TYR A 143 10.36 -1.17 -0.31
N TYR A 144 10.40 -0.22 0.63
CA TYR A 144 10.19 -0.54 2.04
C TYR A 144 8.79 -1.08 2.36
N GLY A 145 7.78 -0.69 1.59
CA GLY A 145 6.39 -1.13 1.76
C GLY A 145 5.54 -0.18 2.61
N ASP A 146 4.30 0.04 2.18
CA ASP A 146 3.35 0.97 2.82
C ASP A 146 3.11 0.68 4.31
N GLY A 147 2.96 -0.59 4.67
CA GLY A 147 2.83 -1.01 6.06
C GLY A 147 4.06 -0.66 6.90
N PHE A 148 5.26 -0.83 6.36
CA PHE A 148 6.47 -0.41 7.06
C PHE A 148 6.56 1.11 7.24
N LEU A 149 6.12 1.90 6.25
CA LEU A 149 6.07 3.36 6.36
C LEU A 149 5.11 3.81 7.48
N LEU A 150 3.93 3.17 7.58
CA LEU A 150 2.96 3.44 8.64
C LEU A 150 3.47 2.98 10.01
N TYR A 151 4.18 1.85 10.07
CA TYR A 151 4.88 1.42 11.28
C TYR A 151 5.93 2.45 11.75
N ILE A 152 6.68 3.03 10.81
CA ILE A 152 7.64 4.09 11.11
C ILE A 152 6.93 5.33 11.66
N LYS A 153 5.79 5.74 11.08
CA LYS A 153 4.95 6.82 11.61
C LYS A 153 4.54 6.56 13.06
N TRP A 154 4.10 5.34 13.36
CA TRP A 154 3.73 4.92 14.70
C TRP A 154 4.92 4.99 15.67
N LEU A 155 6.11 4.53 15.27
CA LEU A 155 7.34 4.65 16.06
C LEU A 155 7.74 6.10 16.31
N MET A 156 7.56 7.00 15.33
CA MET A 156 7.86 8.44 15.49
C MET A 156 7.01 9.05 16.60
N GLY A 157 5.74 8.65 16.74
CA GLY A 157 4.87 9.09 17.83
C GLY A 157 5.30 8.60 19.21
N ARG A 158 5.92 7.41 19.27
CA ARG A 158 6.40 6.79 20.52
C ARG A 158 7.79 7.24 20.94
N HIS A 159 8.63 7.54 19.95
CA HIS A 159 10.02 7.97 20.14
C HIS A 159 10.26 9.33 19.47
N PRO A 160 9.68 10.44 19.98
CA PRO A 160 9.80 11.75 19.33
C PRO A 160 11.25 12.22 19.11
N MET A 161 12.17 11.83 20.01
CA MET A 161 13.60 12.14 19.89
C MET A 161 14.28 11.42 18.71
N GLN A 162 13.71 10.32 18.23
CA GLN A 162 14.19 9.57 17.07
C GLN A 162 13.40 9.85 15.80
N ALA A 163 12.33 10.66 15.88
CA ALA A 163 11.40 10.86 14.77
C ALA A 163 12.10 11.36 13.50
N THR A 164 13.06 12.29 13.62
CA THR A 164 13.85 12.77 12.49
C THR A 164 14.74 11.70 11.87
N ASN A 165 15.34 10.83 12.68
CA ASN A 165 16.18 9.73 12.19
C ASN A 165 15.35 8.68 11.46
N LEU A 166 14.18 8.36 12.02
CA LEU A 166 13.20 7.46 11.44
C LEU A 166 12.66 7.99 10.11
N LEU A 167 12.28 9.27 10.07
CA LEU A 167 11.80 9.92 8.85
C LEU A 167 12.89 9.95 7.76
N ARG A 168 14.14 10.21 8.15
CA ARG A 168 15.29 10.15 7.22
C ARG A 168 15.54 8.73 6.70
N PHE A 169 15.33 7.70 7.53
CA PHE A 169 15.51 6.32 7.11
C PHE A 169 14.56 5.94 5.97
N ILE A 170 13.29 6.35 6.06
CA ILE A 170 12.32 6.06 5.00
C ILE A 170 12.39 7.01 3.80
N SER A 171 13.27 8.01 3.81
CA SER A 171 13.36 9.01 2.74
C SER A 171 14.38 8.65 1.66
N HIS A 172 14.77 7.39 1.50
CA HIS A 172 15.67 6.99 0.40
C HIS A 172 15.00 7.17 -0.97
N ARG A 173 15.80 7.51 -1.99
CA ARG A 173 15.31 7.83 -3.33
C ARG A 173 14.71 6.64 -4.07
N GLU A 174 15.38 5.51 -4.00
CA GLU A 174 15.05 4.35 -4.84
C GLU A 174 13.92 3.51 -4.22
N ASN A 175 13.96 3.34 -2.89
CA ASN A 175 13.10 2.42 -2.16
C ASN A 175 12.31 3.07 -1.02
N GLY A 176 12.39 4.38 -0.86
CA GLY A 176 11.75 5.11 0.22
C GLY A 176 10.33 5.56 -0.08
N ILE A 177 9.83 6.44 0.77
CA ILE A 177 8.43 6.85 0.87
C ILE A 177 7.84 7.44 -0.42
N PHE A 178 8.67 7.98 -1.33
CA PHE A 178 8.22 8.56 -2.59
C PHE A 178 7.95 7.53 -3.69
N SER A 179 8.26 6.25 -3.46
CA SER A 179 7.88 5.16 -4.36
C SER A 179 6.43 4.68 -4.13
N HIS A 180 5.75 5.19 -3.10
CA HIS A 180 4.33 4.88 -2.83
C HIS A 180 3.45 5.25 -4.02
N VAL A 181 2.51 4.36 -4.36
CA VAL A 181 1.41 4.63 -5.31
C VAL A 181 0.08 4.61 -4.56
N PRO A 182 -0.90 5.45 -4.91
CA PRO A 182 -2.21 5.44 -4.24
C PRO A 182 -2.85 4.05 -4.28
N VAL A 183 -3.30 3.57 -3.11
CA VAL A 183 -3.87 2.23 -2.94
C VAL A 183 -5.34 2.24 -2.56
N ALA A 184 -5.97 3.40 -2.34
CA ALA A 184 -7.37 3.49 -1.90
C ALA A 184 -8.35 2.70 -2.77
N ASN A 185 -8.13 2.69 -4.09
CA ASN A 185 -8.96 1.98 -5.07
C ASN A 185 -8.54 0.51 -5.28
N LEU A 186 -7.46 0.06 -4.63
CA LEU A 186 -6.96 -1.32 -4.65
C LEU A 186 -7.44 -2.13 -3.43
N ILE A 187 -8.21 -1.50 -2.54
CA ILE A 187 -8.81 -2.10 -1.34
C ILE A 187 -10.33 -2.02 -1.46
N PHE A 188 -11.04 -3.01 -0.93
CA PHE A 188 -12.47 -2.94 -0.74
C PHE A 188 -12.85 -3.22 0.73
N PRO A 189 -13.72 -2.38 1.35
CA PRO A 189 -14.22 -1.10 0.83
C PRO A 189 -13.10 -0.09 0.57
N GLU A 190 -13.34 0.84 -0.36
CA GLU A 190 -12.33 1.85 -0.71
C GLU A 190 -12.01 2.71 0.52
N ASN A 191 -10.72 2.88 0.81
CA ASN A 191 -10.26 3.55 2.03
C ASN A 191 -9.00 4.39 1.75
N PRO A 192 -9.08 5.74 1.82
CA PRO A 192 -7.95 6.62 1.55
C PRO A 192 -6.97 6.75 2.70
N LEU A 193 -7.24 6.16 3.87
CA LEU A 193 -6.45 6.39 5.09
C LEU A 193 -4.97 6.07 4.90
N ILE A 194 -4.62 4.99 4.19
CA ILE A 194 -3.21 4.64 3.93
C ILE A 194 -2.53 5.74 3.12
N ASP A 195 -3.19 6.18 2.04
CA ASP A 195 -2.68 7.21 1.14
C ASP A 195 -2.52 8.55 1.88
N ASP A 196 -3.53 8.97 2.64
CA ASP A 196 -3.53 10.19 3.45
C ASP A 196 -2.39 10.19 4.49
N GLU A 197 -2.20 9.06 5.17
CA GLU A 197 -1.22 8.91 6.23
C GLU A 197 0.22 8.93 5.67
N ILE A 198 0.47 8.33 4.51
CA ILE A 198 1.75 8.35 3.80
C ILE A 198 1.99 9.74 3.19
N GLN A 199 0.98 10.36 2.57
CA GLN A 199 1.07 11.71 2.02
C GLN A 199 1.42 12.74 3.12
N SER A 200 0.90 12.56 4.33
CA SER A 200 1.26 13.39 5.49
C SER A 200 2.77 13.31 5.80
N LEU A 201 3.39 12.13 5.76
CA LEU A 201 4.83 11.97 5.93
C LEU A 201 5.63 12.56 4.76
N GLN A 202 5.19 12.33 3.51
CA GLN A 202 5.81 12.92 2.31
C GLN A 202 5.81 14.45 2.39
N SER A 203 4.71 15.04 2.86
CA SER A 203 4.56 16.48 3.07
C SER A 203 5.55 17.01 4.11
N GLN A 204 5.85 16.25 5.18
CA GLN A 204 6.88 16.63 6.15
C GLN A 204 8.28 16.68 5.53
N LEU A 205 8.58 15.82 4.56
CA LEU A 205 9.87 15.78 3.87
C LEU A 205 10.02 16.89 2.82
N ILE A 206 8.94 17.22 2.11
CA ILE A 206 8.93 18.25 1.05
C ILE A 206 8.87 19.66 1.62
N ASN A 207 8.18 19.87 2.75
CA ASN A 207 7.97 21.23 3.27
C ASN A 207 9.29 21.87 3.71
N SER A 208 9.91 22.63 2.82
CA SER A 208 11.27 23.15 2.97
C SER A 208 11.48 24.03 4.20
N SER A 209 10.41 24.67 4.68
CA SER A 209 10.41 25.55 5.86
C SER A 209 10.29 24.80 7.19
N ARG A 210 9.73 23.58 7.18
CA ARG A 210 9.41 22.78 8.38
C ARG A 210 9.98 21.37 8.33
N CYS A 211 10.76 21.03 7.30
CA CYS A 211 11.31 19.71 7.12
C CYS A 211 12.27 19.39 8.27
N PRO A 212 11.98 18.34 9.07
CA PRO A 212 12.86 17.95 10.17
C PRO A 212 14.26 17.53 9.70
N VAL A 213 14.39 17.17 8.42
CA VAL A 213 15.64 16.73 7.78
C VAL A 213 16.23 17.91 6.99
N HIS A 214 16.79 18.90 7.70
CA HIS A 214 17.27 20.18 7.15
C HIS A 214 18.36 20.11 6.05
N LYS A 215 18.87 18.92 5.72
CA LYS A 215 19.87 18.68 4.66
C LYS A 215 19.51 17.48 3.76
N GLY A 216 18.24 17.12 3.68
CA GLY A 216 17.77 16.02 2.84
C GLY A 216 17.56 16.43 1.38
N GLU A 217 17.76 15.50 0.45
CA GLU A 217 17.56 15.69 -1.00
C GLU A 217 16.15 16.26 -1.33
N TRP A 218 15.14 15.88 -0.55
CA TRP A 218 13.74 16.31 -0.74
C TRP A 218 13.46 17.76 -0.35
N VAL A 219 14.27 18.37 0.53
CA VAL A 219 14.13 19.80 0.88
C VAL A 219 14.39 20.66 -0.36
N PHE A 220 15.32 20.24 -1.21
CA PHE A 220 15.61 20.94 -2.46
C PHE A 220 14.46 20.80 -3.45
N LEU A 221 13.91 19.59 -3.59
CA LEU A 221 12.72 19.36 -4.42
C LEU A 221 11.57 20.27 -3.99
N GLY A 222 11.28 20.37 -2.69
CA GLY A 222 10.26 21.27 -2.18
C GLY A 222 10.48 22.72 -2.56
N LYS A 223 11.71 23.23 -2.39
CA LYS A 223 12.06 24.60 -2.82
C LYS A 223 11.88 24.80 -4.33
N GLN A 224 12.26 23.81 -5.15
CA GLN A 224 12.09 23.87 -6.60
C GLN A 224 10.61 23.92 -7.00
N LEU A 225 9.78 23.08 -6.37
CA LEU A 225 8.34 23.10 -6.57
C LEU A 225 7.75 24.46 -6.20
N ASP A 226 8.13 25.02 -5.04
CA ASP A 226 7.70 26.34 -4.58
C ASP A 226 8.08 27.46 -5.59
N MET A 227 9.29 27.41 -6.14
CA MET A 227 9.77 28.39 -7.13
C MET A 227 9.04 28.32 -8.47
N ASN A 228 8.50 27.15 -8.82
CA ASN A 228 7.74 26.97 -10.07
C ASN A 228 6.31 27.51 -9.98
N TYR A 229 5.81 27.86 -8.79
CA TYR A 229 4.54 28.55 -8.65
C TYR A 229 4.69 30.04 -8.96
N GLY A 230 4.51 30.39 -10.24
CA GLY A 230 4.43 31.78 -10.70
C GLY A 230 2.98 32.27 -10.76
N PHE A 231 2.56 33.10 -9.81
CA PHE A 231 1.29 33.83 -9.94
C PHE A 231 1.51 35.06 -10.83
N GLN A 232 0.73 35.17 -11.90
CA GLN A 232 0.69 36.41 -12.67
C GLN A 232 -0.03 37.48 -11.85
N CYS A 233 0.68 38.52 -11.43
CA CYS A 233 0.08 39.72 -10.87
C CYS A 233 -0.63 40.49 -11.98
N VAL A 234 -1.92 40.20 -12.17
CA VAL A 234 -2.77 40.96 -13.09
C VAL A 234 -3.50 42.04 -12.29
N ASN A 235 -3.19 43.32 -12.56
CA ASN A 235 -3.77 44.46 -11.82
C ASN A 235 -5.31 44.57 -11.97
N LYS A 236 -5.90 43.88 -12.94
CA LYS A 236 -7.35 43.62 -13.09
C LYS A 236 -7.54 42.27 -13.77
N ILE A 237 -8.36 41.39 -13.19
CA ILE A 237 -8.85 40.21 -13.91
C ILE A 237 -9.62 40.73 -15.12
N GLN A 238 -9.16 40.43 -16.34
CA GLN A 238 -9.91 40.75 -17.56
C GLN A 238 -11.12 39.82 -17.61
N ILE A 239 -12.25 40.29 -17.10
CA ILE A 239 -13.54 39.64 -17.32
C ILE A 239 -13.99 40.08 -18.71
N ASP A 240 -13.87 39.19 -19.68
CA ASP A 240 -14.44 39.41 -21.01
C ASP A 240 -15.96 39.24 -20.91
N GLU A 241 -16.68 40.35 -20.77
CA GLU A 241 -18.15 40.39 -20.69
C GLU A 241 -18.83 39.86 -21.97
N ASN A 242 -18.08 39.70 -23.07
CA ASN A 242 -18.55 39.10 -24.33
C ASN A 242 -18.21 37.61 -24.47
N ALA A 243 -17.62 36.97 -23.44
CA ALA A 243 -17.32 35.54 -23.43
C ALA A 243 -18.59 34.70 -23.20
N ILE A 244 -19.59 34.85 -24.06
CA ILE A 244 -20.68 33.90 -24.17
C ILE A 244 -20.06 32.60 -24.70
N SER A 245 -20.01 31.58 -23.84
CA SER A 245 -19.59 30.20 -24.12
C SER A 245 -18.11 29.91 -24.44
N ARG A 246 -17.14 30.56 -23.76
CA ARG A 246 -15.75 30.09 -23.79
C ARG A 246 -15.38 29.42 -22.46
N CYS A 247 -15.15 28.11 -22.48
CA CYS A 247 -14.59 27.39 -21.34
C CYS A 247 -13.06 27.58 -21.37
N PRO A 248 -12.46 28.29 -20.40
CA PRO A 248 -11.01 28.33 -20.30
C PRO A 248 -10.51 26.91 -19.99
N ILE A 249 -9.57 26.42 -20.81
CA ILE A 249 -8.89 25.16 -20.55
C ILE A 249 -7.71 25.45 -19.62
N PHE A 250 -7.57 24.67 -18.55
CA PHE A 250 -6.37 24.72 -17.73
C PHE A 250 -5.17 24.27 -18.58
N SER A 251 -4.27 25.19 -18.91
CA SER A 251 -3.10 24.95 -19.76
C SER A 251 -1.78 25.00 -18.97
N GLY A 252 -1.84 24.89 -17.64
CA GLY A 252 -0.65 24.78 -16.81
C GLY A 252 0.01 23.44 -17.05
N ASN A 253 1.14 23.44 -17.76
CA ASN A 253 1.99 22.26 -17.93
C ASN A 253 3.25 22.43 -17.08
N MET A 254 3.65 21.40 -16.36
CA MET A 254 5.05 21.29 -15.93
C MET A 254 5.89 21.23 -17.22
N GLY A 255 6.89 22.10 -17.36
CA GLY A 255 8.01 21.80 -18.25
C GLY A 255 8.63 20.45 -17.84
N THR A 256 9.40 19.80 -18.70
CA THR A 256 10.11 18.56 -18.35
C THR A 256 10.97 18.78 -17.09
N ILE A 257 10.48 18.34 -15.95
CA ILE A 257 11.24 18.23 -14.71
C ILE A 257 11.95 16.89 -14.81
N ASP A 258 13.20 16.92 -15.27
CA ASP A 258 14.05 15.74 -15.20
C ASP A 258 14.51 15.55 -13.74
N MET A 259 13.78 14.69 -13.01
CA MET A 259 14.13 14.32 -11.64
C MET A 259 15.52 13.69 -11.56
N GLN A 260 16.01 13.02 -12.62
CA GLN A 260 17.37 12.50 -12.65
C GLN A 260 18.39 13.64 -12.78
N GLU A 261 18.14 14.64 -13.61
CA GLU A 261 19.02 15.80 -13.78
C GLU A 261 19.07 16.70 -12.52
N ILE A 262 17.93 16.92 -11.87
CA ILE A 262 17.82 17.72 -10.63
C ILE A 262 18.60 17.06 -9.48
N LEU A 263 18.53 15.74 -9.39
CA LEU A 263 19.20 14.98 -8.34
C LEU A 263 20.69 14.75 -8.68
N ALA A 264 21.05 14.56 -9.95
CA ALA A 264 22.44 14.41 -10.40
C ALA A 264 23.27 15.69 -10.24
N LYS A 265 22.67 16.87 -10.43
CA LYS A 265 23.36 18.18 -10.30
C LYS A 265 23.82 18.52 -8.88
N ASN A 266 23.38 17.78 -7.86
CA ASN A 266 23.60 18.13 -6.45
C ASN A 266 24.45 17.13 -5.66
N HIS A 267 25.07 16.13 -6.31
CA HIS A 267 26.14 15.36 -5.69
C HIS A 267 27.42 16.21 -5.58
N VAL A 268 27.63 16.81 -4.41
CA VAL A 268 29.00 17.02 -3.90
C VAL A 268 29.48 15.67 -3.38
N GLN A 269 30.68 15.28 -3.81
CA GLN A 269 31.42 14.10 -3.37
C GLN A 269 31.35 13.86 -1.85
#